data_AF-A0A0N9NK38-F1
#
_entry.id   AF-A0A0N9NK38-F1
#
_cell.length_a   1.000
_cell.length_b   1.000
_cell.length_c   1.000
_cell.angle_alpha   90.00
_cell.angle_beta   90.00
_cell.angle_gamma   90.00
#
_symmetry.space_group_name_H-M   'P 1'
#
loop_
_entity.id
_entity.type
_entity.pdbx_description
1 polymer ?
#
loop_
_entity_poly.entity_id
_entity_poly.type
_entity_poly.pdbx_seq_one_letter_code
_entity_poly.pdbx_strand_id
1 'polypeptide(L)'
;MADKARKHVKVLFLVLIATVALAAAVVATGGSSILLAVLATMVAIELLTIGRIADRGLSLDCTPRSIDAASEVAPLKRAGGLHRAA
;
A
#
# COMPACT_ATOMS: atom_id res chain seq x y z
N MET A 1 -0.37 13.38 6.56
CA MET A 1 -1.62 12.57 6.50
C MET A 1 -1.43 11.18 5.89
N ALA A 2 -0.46 10.97 4.99
CA ALA A 2 -0.17 9.65 4.39
C ALA A 2 0.21 8.54 5.40
N ASP A 3 0.92 8.86 6.48
CA ASP A 3 1.32 7.85 7.49
C ASP A 3 0.15 7.23 8.25
N LYS A 4 -0.92 8.01 8.47
CA LYS A 4 -2.13 7.54 9.13
C LYS A 4 -2.87 6.54 8.23
N ALA A 5 -3.02 6.86 6.94
CA ALA A 5 -3.62 5.95 5.95
C ALA A 5 -2.83 4.63 5.85
N ARG A 6 -1.49 4.69 5.78
CA ARG A 6 -0.62 3.50 5.79
C ARG A 6 -0.80 2.64 7.04
N LYS A 7 -0.95 3.25 8.22
CA LYS A 7 -1.22 2.52 9.47
C LYS A 7 -2.59 1.83 9.44
N HIS A 8 -3.63 2.50 8.94
CA HIS A 8 -4.97 1.92 8.81
C HIS A 8 -4.99 0.72 7.86
N VAL A 9 -4.33 0.81 6.71
CA VAL A 9 -4.22 -0.31 5.75
C VAL A 9 -3.51 -1.50 6.37
N LYS A 10 -2.40 -1.29 7.09
CA LYS A 10 -1.68 -2.37 7.79
C LYS A 10 -2.56 -3.07 8.83
N VAL A 11 -3.33 -2.32 9.62
CA VAL A 11 -4.25 -2.90 10.61
C VAL A 11 -5.34 -3.71 9.91
N LEU A 12 -5.96 -3.19 8.86
CA LEU A 12 -6.97 -3.92 8.07
C LEU A 12 -6.40 -5.22 7.49
N PHE A 13 -5.15 -5.21 7.03
CA PHE A 13 -4.49 -6.41 6.52
C PHE A 13 -4.26 -7.47 7.61
N LEU A 14 -3.88 -7.05 8.81
CA LEU A 14 -3.75 -7.96 9.96
C LEU A 14 -5.10 -8.57 10.37
N VAL A 15 -6.17 -7.78 10.32
CA VAL A 15 -7.54 -8.25 10.57
C VAL A 15 -7.95 -9.29 9.53
N LEU A 16 -7.69 -9.04 8.24
CA LEU A 16 -7.96 -9.99 7.16
C LEU A 16 -7.25 -11.34 7.38
N ILE A 17 -5.97 -11.31 7.75
CA ILE A 17 -5.21 -12.54 8.05
C ILE A 17 -5.85 -13.30 9.22
N ALA A 18 -6.26 -12.60 10.28
CA ALA A 18 -6.90 -13.21 11.44
C ALA A 18 -8.26 -13.84 11.08
N THR A 19 -9.06 -13.17 10.25
CA THR A 19 -10.37 -13.67 9.80
C THR A 19 -10.22 -14.92 8.93
N VAL A 20 -9.24 -14.94 8.03
CA VAL A 20 -8.93 -16.14 7.21
C VAL A 20 -8.42 -17.29 8.08
N ALA A 21 -7.55 -17.03 9.05
CA ALA A 21 -7.06 -18.05 9.99
C ALA A 21 -8.21 -18.64 10.82
N LEU A 22 -9.13 -17.79 11.29
CA LEU A 22 -10.32 -18.21 12.00
C LEU A 22 -11.23 -19.07 11.11
N ALA A 23 -11.47 -18.67 9.86
CA ALA A 23 -12.25 -19.46 8.91
C ALA A 23 -11.63 -20.85 8.68
N ALA A 24 -10.31 -20.93 8.51
CA ALA A 24 -9.60 -22.19 8.36
C ALA A 24 -9.75 -23.08 9.62
N ALA A 25 -9.66 -22.51 10.81
CA ALA A 25 -9.85 -23.25 12.06
C ALA A 25 -11.29 -23.78 12.21
N VAL A 26 -12.29 -22.99 11.79
CA VAL A 26 -13.70 -23.42 11.80
C VAL A 26 -13.92 -24.56 10.81
N VAL A 27 -13.33 -24.51 9.61
CA VAL A 27 -13.37 -25.64 8.67
C VAL A 27 -12.73 -26.89 9.28
N ALA A 28 -11.55 -26.75 9.88
CA ALA A 28 -10.80 -27.88 10.45
C ALA A 28 -11.53 -28.55 11.63
N THR A 29 -12.32 -27.81 12.38
CA THR A 29 -13.09 -28.31 13.53
C THR A 29 -14.50 -28.80 13.16
N GLY A 30 -14.86 -28.79 11.87
CA GLY A 30 -16.18 -29.22 11.40
C GLY A 30 -17.30 -28.24 11.72
N GLY A 31 -16.99 -26.94 11.72
CA GLY A 31 -17.96 -25.88 12.00
C GLY A 31 -19.15 -25.85 11.03
N SER A 32 -20.24 -25.23 11.50
CA SER A 32 -21.48 -25.12 10.73
C SER A 32 -21.31 -24.32 9.43
N SER A 33 -22.03 -24.72 8.38
CA SER A 33 -22.10 -24.00 7.10
C SER A 33 -22.55 -22.55 7.24
N ILE A 34 -23.41 -22.25 8.22
CA ILE A 34 -23.85 -20.88 8.51
C ILE A 34 -22.68 -20.03 9.02
N LEU A 35 -21.87 -20.59 9.93
CA LEU A 35 -20.71 -19.90 10.48
C LEU A 35 -19.65 -19.64 9.40
N LEU A 36 -19.42 -20.62 8.51
CA LEU A 36 -18.54 -20.46 7.36
C LEU A 36 -19.04 -19.39 6.39
N ALA A 37 -20.35 -19.34 6.13
CA ALA A 37 -20.93 -18.29 5.29
C ALA A 37 -20.73 -16.89 5.89
N VAL A 38 -20.94 -16.74 7.20
CA VAL A 38 -20.69 -15.47 7.90
C VAL A 38 -19.21 -15.08 7.77
N LEU A 39 -18.28 -15.99 8.06
CA LEU A 39 -16.84 -15.70 7.94
C LEU A 39 -16.43 -15.34 6.51
N ALA A 40 -16.98 -16.03 5.50
CA ALA A 40 -16.75 -15.70 4.10
C ALA A 40 -17.25 -14.30 3.75
N THR A 41 -18.42 -13.88 4.26
CA THR A 41 -18.90 -12.50 4.06
C THR A 41 -18.03 -11.47 4.75
N MET A 42 -17.47 -11.76 5.94
CA MET A 42 -16.55 -10.86 6.61
C MET A 42 -15.26 -10.65 5.79
N VAL A 43 -14.68 -11.74 5.28
CA VAL A 43 -13.51 -11.68 4.37
C VAL A 43 -13.81 -10.81 3.14
N ALA A 44 -14.99 -10.98 2.52
CA ALA A 44 -15.37 -10.17 1.36
C ALA A 44 -15.47 -8.66 1.71
N ILE A 45 -16.04 -8.32 2.88
CA ILE A 45 -16.15 -6.93 3.35
C ILE A 45 -14.77 -6.33 3.63
N GLU A 46 -13.87 -7.09 4.25
CA GLU A 46 -12.49 -6.65 4.53
C GLU A 46 -11.74 -6.35 3.23
N LEU A 47 -11.84 -7.23 2.23
CA LEU A 47 -11.24 -7.01 0.90
C LEU A 47 -11.81 -5.78 0.20
N LEU A 48 -13.13 -5.60 0.21
CA LEU A 48 -13.77 -4.40 -0.36
C LEU A 48 -13.31 -3.12 0.34
N THR A 49 -13.15 -3.18 1.67
CA THR A 49 -12.68 -2.04 2.47
C THR A 49 -11.23 -1.70 2.14
N ILE A 50 -10.36 -2.71 2.04
CA ILE A 50 -8.96 -2.53 1.62
C ILE A 50 -8.89 -1.94 0.21
N GLY A 51 -9.66 -2.46 -0.74
CA GLY A 51 -9.74 -1.96 -2.12
C GLY A 51 -10.17 -0.49 -2.17
N ARG A 52 -11.24 -0.12 -1.46
CA ARG A 52 -11.73 1.27 -1.36
C ARG A 52 -10.68 2.22 -0.78
N ILE A 53 -9.88 1.77 0.18
CA ILE A 53 -8.81 2.58 0.78
C ILE A 53 -7.62 2.68 -0.18
N ALA A 54 -7.28 1.60 -0.87
CA ALA A 54 -6.21 1.59 -1.87
C ALA A 54 -6.54 2.52 -3.04
N ASP A 55 -7.77 2.48 -3.56
CA ASP A 55 -8.24 3.38 -4.64
C ASP A 55 -8.19 4.86 -4.22
N ARG A 56 -8.59 5.16 -2.99
CA ARG A 56 -8.50 6.52 -2.43
C ARG A 56 -7.06 6.95 -2.14
N GLY A 57 -6.19 6.01 -1.77
CA GLY A 57 -4.76 6.25 -1.60
C GLY A 57 -4.08 6.59 -2.92
N LEU A 58 -4.36 5.80 -3.97
CA LEU A 58 -3.91 6.03 -5.35
C LEU A 58 -4.42 7.37 -5.90
N SER A 59 -5.69 7.71 -5.66
CA SER A 59 -6.26 8.99 -6.10
C SER A 59 -5.68 10.21 -5.38
N LEU A 60 -5.08 10.05 -4.19
CA LEU A 60 -4.38 11.12 -3.45
C LEU A 60 -2.89 11.20 -3.83
N ASP A 61 -2.29 10.09 -4.25
CA ASP A 61 -0.91 10.03 -4.78
C ASP A 61 -0.80 10.59 -6.21
N CYS A 62 -1.92 10.75 -6.93
CA CYS A 62 -1.97 11.45 -8.23
C CYS A 62 -1.80 12.98 -8.16
N THR A 63 -1.44 13.57 -7.01
CA THR A 63 -0.96 14.96 -7.00
C THR A 63 0.51 14.96 -7.43
N PRO A 64 0.87 15.54 -8.59
CA PRO A 64 2.25 15.53 -9.06
C PRO A 64 3.06 16.50 -8.19
N ARG A 65 3.61 16.00 -7.08
CA ARG A 65 4.53 16.76 -6.22
C ARG A 65 5.97 16.29 -6.40
N SER A 66 6.35 16.00 -7.65
CA SER A 66 7.70 15.58 -7.99
C SER A 66 8.20 16.14 -9.34
N ILE A 67 7.82 17.38 -9.69
CA ILE A 67 8.48 18.09 -10.81
C ILE A 67 9.68 18.94 -10.34
N ASP A 68 9.82 19.26 -9.05
CA ASP A 68 10.90 20.18 -8.59
C ASP A 68 12.09 19.53 -7.86
N ALA A 69 12.17 18.20 -7.77
CA ALA A 69 13.30 17.54 -7.07
C ALA A 69 14.40 16.99 -8.00
N ALA A 70 14.39 17.36 -9.29
CA ALA A 70 15.45 16.98 -10.25
C ALA A 70 16.38 18.14 -10.64
N SER A 71 16.20 19.35 -10.08
CA SER A 71 17.00 20.53 -10.46
C SER A 71 18.07 20.95 -9.45
N GLU A 72 18.24 20.26 -8.32
CA GLU A 72 19.16 20.71 -7.26
C GLU A 72 20.19 19.67 -6.79
N VAL A 73 20.72 18.80 -7.65
CA VAL A 73 22.01 18.15 -7.32
C VAL A 73 22.83 17.82 -8.58
N ALA A 74 23.64 18.78 -9.05
CA ALA A 74 25.05 18.57 -9.45
C ALA A 74 25.65 19.82 -10.14
N PRO A 75 26.28 20.75 -9.39
CA PRO A 75 27.24 21.68 -9.94
C PRO A 75 28.64 21.07 -9.86
N LEU A 76 29.02 20.20 -10.80
CA LEU A 76 30.39 19.66 -10.89
C LEU A 76 30.85 19.51 -12.36
N LYS A 77 31.05 20.65 -13.03
CA LYS A 77 31.95 20.74 -14.20
C LYS A 77 32.64 22.10 -14.20
N ARG A 78 33.48 22.35 -13.19
CA ARG A 78 34.61 23.27 -13.34
C ARG A 78 35.90 22.47 -13.26
N ALA A 79 36.81 22.82 -14.17
CA ALA A 79 38.25 22.58 -14.17
C ALA A 79 38.76 21.23 -14.69
N GLY A 80 39.37 21.30 -15.88
CA GLY A 80 40.40 20.33 -16.30
C GLY A 80 40.65 20.30 -17.82
N GLY A 81 41.65 21.05 -18.29
CA GLY A 81 42.27 20.87 -19.62
C GLY A 81 41.95 21.98 -20.61
N LEU A 82 42.72 23.07 -20.65
CA LEU A 82 43.87 23.20 -21.57
C LEU A 82 43.60 22.56 -22.94
N HIS A 83 43.28 23.38 -23.95
CA HIS A 83 44.00 23.30 -25.21
C HIS A 83 44.10 24.68 -25.86
N ARG A 84 45.36 25.01 -26.14
CA ARG A 84 45.95 26.25 -26.60
C ARG A 84 45.85 26.30 -28.13
N ALA A 85 45.73 27.52 -28.65
CA ALA A 85 46.14 28.03 -29.97
C ALA A 85 46.54 27.03 -31.07
N ALA A 86 45.88 27.14 -32.22
CA ALA A 86 46.49 27.23 -33.55
C ALA A 86 45.46 27.82 -34.53
#